data_AF-A0A655ARJ2-F1
#
_entry.id   AF-A0A655ARJ2-F1
#
_cell.length_a   1.000
_cell.length_b   1.000
_cell.length_c   1.000
_cell.angle_alpha   90.00
_cell.angle_beta   90.00
_cell.angle_gamma   90.00
#
_symmetry.space_group_name_H-M   'P 1'
#
loop_
_entity.id
_entity.type
_entity.pdbx_description
1 polymer ?
#
loop_
_entity_poly.entity_id
_entity_poly.type
_entity_poly.pdbx_seq_one_letter_code
_entity_poly.pdbx_strand_id
1 'polypeptide(L)'
;MFITFDVSPHADGPGILMGFVDARGFDSLPIEERRRDALRCFASLFGDEALDPLDYVDYRWGTEEFAPGGPTAAVPPGSWTKYGHWLREPVGPIHWASTETADEWTGYFDGAVRSGQRAAAEVAALL
;
A
#
# COMPACT_ATOMS: atom_id res chain seq x y z
N MET A 1 -12.08 -8.82 5.06
CA MET A 1 -11.94 -7.51 4.42
C MET A 1 -12.12 -6.44 5.49
N PHE A 2 -11.23 -5.44 5.57
CA PHE A 2 -11.26 -4.45 6.67
C PHE A 2 -11.59 -3.02 6.21
N ILE A 3 -11.49 -2.73 4.92
CA ILE A 3 -11.92 -1.46 4.32
C ILE A 3 -12.30 -1.68 2.86
N THR A 4 -13.27 -0.91 2.38
CA THR A 4 -13.76 -0.93 0.98
C THR A 4 -13.85 0.47 0.41
N PHE A 5 -13.75 0.57 -0.90
CA PHE A 5 -13.82 1.81 -1.67
C PHE A 5 -14.62 1.57 -2.95
N ASP A 6 -15.41 2.57 -3.33
CA ASP A 6 -15.82 2.73 -4.72
C ASP A 6 -14.63 3.36 -5.49
N VAL A 7 -14.17 2.65 -6.52
CA VAL A 7 -13.10 3.11 -7.41
C VAL A 7 -13.57 3.19 -8.86
N SER A 8 -14.88 3.37 -9.06
CA SER A 8 -15.49 3.57 -10.37
C SER A 8 -14.90 4.82 -11.03
N PRO A 9 -14.46 4.75 -12.29
CA PRO A 9 -13.69 5.82 -12.93
C PRO A 9 -14.53 7.09 -13.20
N HIS A 10 -15.84 6.92 -13.46
CA HIS A 10 -16.81 7.99 -13.69
C HIS A 10 -18.24 7.41 -13.61
N ALA A 11 -19.26 8.28 -13.50
CA ALA A 11 -20.66 7.88 -13.30
C ALA A 11 -21.24 6.97 -14.41
N ASP A 12 -20.83 7.18 -15.67
CA ASP A 12 -21.26 6.36 -16.81
C ASP A 12 -20.35 5.14 -17.05
N GLY A 13 -19.40 4.89 -16.15
CA GLY A 13 -18.40 3.83 -16.27
C GLY A 13 -18.85 2.53 -15.60
N PRO A 14 -18.03 1.46 -15.68
CA PRO A 14 -18.30 0.28 -14.89
C PRO A 14 -18.21 0.61 -13.39
N GLY A 15 -19.13 0.05 -12.61
CA GLY A 15 -19.02 0.07 -11.14
C GLY A 15 -17.86 -0.81 -10.70
N ILE A 16 -16.93 -0.28 -9.91
CA ILE A 16 -15.78 -1.03 -9.39
C ILE A 16 -15.69 -0.88 -7.88
N LEU A 17 -15.78 -2.00 -7.17
CA LEU A 17 -15.53 -2.07 -5.74
C LEU A 17 -14.12 -2.61 -5.49
N MET A 18 -13.36 -1.89 -4.67
CA MET A 18 -12.05 -2.32 -4.20
C MET A 18 -12.11 -2.59 -2.70
N GLY A 19 -11.40 -3.62 -2.23
CA GLY A 19 -11.33 -3.96 -0.82
C GLY A 19 -9.94 -4.39 -0.41
N PHE A 20 -9.55 -4.06 0.82
CA PHE A 20 -8.33 -4.60 1.43
C PHE A 20 -8.65 -5.75 2.38
N VAL A 21 -7.80 -6.77 2.33
CA VAL A 21 -7.91 -8.01 3.10
C VAL A 21 -6.64 -8.25 3.92
N ASP A 22 -6.77 -9.02 4.99
CA ASP A 22 -5.61 -9.42 5.79
C ASP A 22 -4.81 -10.50 5.05
N ALA A 23 -3.53 -10.24 4.82
CA ALA A 23 -2.65 -11.13 4.06
C ALA A 23 -2.47 -12.50 4.74
N ARG A 24 -2.50 -12.58 6.09
CA ARG A 24 -2.22 -13.85 6.80
C ARG A 24 -3.27 -14.92 6.50
N GLY A 25 -4.54 -14.50 6.42
CA GLY A 25 -5.64 -15.40 6.06
C GLY A 25 -5.85 -15.56 4.56
N PHE A 26 -5.43 -14.58 3.74
CA PHE A 26 -5.78 -14.52 2.33
C PHE A 26 -4.68 -15.04 1.39
N ASP A 27 -3.41 -14.73 1.65
CA ASP A 27 -2.32 -14.94 0.68
C ASP A 27 -1.98 -16.43 0.47
N SER A 28 -2.29 -17.27 1.44
CA SER A 28 -2.05 -18.72 1.39
C SER A 28 -3.14 -19.49 0.65
N LEU A 29 -4.30 -18.88 0.41
CA LEU A 29 -5.44 -19.52 -0.23
C LEU A 29 -5.25 -19.62 -1.76
N PRO A 30 -5.77 -20.67 -2.41
CA PRO A 30 -5.92 -20.71 -3.87
C PRO A 30 -6.79 -19.55 -4.40
N ILE A 31 -6.56 -19.13 -5.64
CA ILE A 31 -7.28 -17.98 -6.26
C ILE A 31 -8.81 -18.12 -6.19
N GLU A 32 -9.34 -19.33 -6.40
CA GLU A 32 -10.79 -19.57 -6.35
C GLU A 32 -11.38 -19.36 -4.94
N GLU A 33 -10.63 -19.73 -3.90
CA GLU A 33 -11.04 -19.53 -2.52
C GLU A 33 -10.95 -18.06 -2.12
N ARG A 34 -9.89 -17.37 -2.56
CA ARG A 34 -9.73 -15.92 -2.38
C ARG A 34 -10.90 -15.16 -3.01
N ARG A 35 -11.23 -15.49 -4.27
CA ARG A 35 -12.38 -14.92 -4.97
C ARG A 35 -13.66 -15.14 -4.19
N ARG A 36 -13.97 -16.39 -3.85
CA ARG A 36 -15.19 -16.74 -3.09
C ARG A 36 -15.29 -15.93 -1.80
N ASP A 37 -14.22 -15.87 -1.02
CA ASP A 37 -14.23 -15.24 0.30
C ASP A 37 -14.30 -13.71 0.21
N ALA A 38 -13.63 -13.11 -0.79
CA ALA A 38 -13.73 -11.69 -1.09
C ALA A 38 -15.14 -11.28 -1.53
N LEU A 39 -15.78 -12.03 -2.44
CA LEU A 39 -17.13 -11.75 -2.90
C LEU A 39 -18.17 -11.91 -1.79
N ARG A 40 -18.01 -12.91 -0.91
CA ARG A 40 -18.85 -13.02 0.31
C ARG A 40 -18.70 -11.82 1.24
N CYS A 41 -17.50 -11.27 1.37
CA CYS A 41 -17.30 -10.04 2.13
C CYS A 41 -18.05 -8.87 1.50
N PHE A 42 -17.94 -8.68 0.18
CA PHE A 42 -18.69 -7.63 -0.52
C PHE A 42 -20.20 -7.82 -0.41
N ALA A 43 -20.70 -9.03 -0.59
CA ALA A 43 -22.13 -9.32 -0.52
C ALA A 43 -22.72 -9.05 0.88
N SER A 44 -21.95 -9.31 1.94
CA SER A 44 -22.36 -8.98 3.30
C SER A 44 -22.57 -7.47 3.55
N LEU A 45 -21.99 -6.62 2.71
CA LEU A 45 -22.07 -5.16 2.82
C LEU A 45 -23.04 -4.55 1.79
N PHE A 46 -23.09 -5.11 0.58
CA PHE A 46 -23.73 -4.48 -0.58
C PHE A 46 -24.86 -5.31 -1.21
N GLY A 47 -25.13 -6.52 -0.71
CA GLY A 47 -26.18 -7.40 -1.24
C GLY A 47 -25.65 -8.53 -2.14
N ASP A 48 -26.52 -9.50 -2.41
CA ASP A 48 -26.16 -10.73 -3.11
C ASP A 48 -25.71 -10.50 -4.56
N GLU A 49 -26.04 -9.34 -5.16
CA GLU A 49 -25.55 -8.94 -6.49
C GLU A 49 -24.01 -8.90 -6.54
N ALA A 50 -23.33 -8.63 -5.42
CA ALA A 50 -21.87 -8.65 -5.36
C ALA A 50 -21.26 -10.06 -5.49
N LEU A 51 -22.06 -11.13 -5.44
CA LEU A 51 -21.61 -12.50 -5.67
C LEU A 51 -21.40 -12.83 -7.16
N ASP A 52 -21.95 -12.01 -8.07
CA ASP A 52 -21.90 -12.23 -9.51
C ASP A 52 -21.27 -11.03 -10.25
N PRO A 53 -19.97 -10.74 -10.04
CA PRO A 53 -19.31 -9.63 -10.71
C PRO A 53 -18.97 -9.97 -12.17
N LEU A 54 -18.89 -8.93 -13.01
CA LEU A 54 -18.41 -9.06 -14.38
C LEU A 54 -16.95 -9.55 -14.44
N ASP A 55 -16.12 -9.14 -13.49
CA ASP A 55 -14.72 -9.54 -13.39
C ASP A 55 -14.24 -9.51 -11.92
N TYR A 56 -13.16 -10.24 -11.64
CA TYR A 56 -12.52 -10.28 -10.32
C TYR A 56 -11.00 -10.35 -10.48
N VAL A 57 -10.30 -9.45 -9.80
CA VAL A 57 -8.84 -9.46 -9.68
C VAL A 57 -8.44 -9.25 -8.23
N ASP A 58 -7.49 -10.05 -7.77
CA ASP A 58 -6.74 -9.80 -6.55
C ASP A 58 -5.24 -9.73 -6.81
N TYR A 59 -4.53 -9.07 -5.90
CA TYR A 59 -3.08 -8.98 -5.94
C TYR A 59 -2.50 -9.22 -4.55
N ARG A 60 -1.49 -10.09 -4.48
CA ARG A 60 -0.76 -10.39 -3.26
C ARG A 60 0.56 -9.63 -3.28
N TRP A 61 0.60 -8.49 -2.60
CA TRP A 61 1.82 -7.68 -2.52
C TRP A 61 3.01 -8.43 -1.92
N GLY A 62 2.77 -9.45 -1.08
CA GLY A 62 3.82 -10.31 -0.54
C GLY A 62 4.60 -11.11 -1.59
N THR A 63 4.11 -11.22 -2.83
CA THR A 63 4.82 -11.89 -3.93
C THR A 63 5.56 -10.96 -4.86
N GLU A 64 5.56 -9.66 -4.60
CA GLU A 64 6.31 -8.70 -5.42
C GLU A 64 7.80 -8.73 -5.08
N GLU A 65 8.65 -8.80 -6.11
CA GLU A 65 10.09 -9.01 -5.95
C GLU A 65 10.79 -7.81 -5.28
N PHE A 66 10.44 -6.59 -5.72
CA PHE A 66 11.13 -5.37 -5.26
C PHE A 66 10.45 -4.68 -4.10
N ALA A 67 9.17 -4.97 -3.86
CA ALA A 67 8.37 -4.34 -2.82
C ALA A 67 7.46 -5.37 -2.13
N PRO A 68 8.02 -6.44 -1.51
CA PRO A 68 7.21 -7.45 -0.86
C PRO A 68 6.49 -6.86 0.36
N GLY A 69 5.17 -7.05 0.41
CA GLY A 69 4.31 -6.59 1.49
C GLY A 69 3.69 -5.22 1.23
N GLY A 70 3.00 -4.66 2.22
CA GLY A 70 2.33 -3.37 2.05
C GLY A 70 1.22 -3.12 3.06
N PRO A 71 0.49 -1.99 2.92
CA PRO A 71 0.74 -0.96 1.90
C PRO A 71 1.98 -0.10 2.19
N THR A 72 2.49 -0.11 3.41
CA THR A 72 3.63 0.73 3.84
C THR A 72 4.52 -0.04 4.81
N ALA A 73 5.77 0.37 4.97
CA ALA A 73 6.63 -0.21 6.00
C ALA A 73 6.08 0.10 7.41
N ALA A 74 6.08 -0.92 8.29
CA ALA A 74 5.76 -0.77 9.69
C ALA A 74 6.95 -1.23 10.53
N VAL A 75 7.32 -0.45 11.54
CA VAL A 75 8.45 -0.76 12.43
C VAL A 75 7.96 -1.40 13.73
N PRO A 76 8.70 -2.37 14.30
CA PRO A 76 8.31 -2.99 15.55
C PRO A 76 8.45 -2.02 16.75
N PRO A 77 7.83 -2.33 17.90
CA PRO A 77 7.92 -1.50 19.09
C PRO A 77 9.36 -1.16 19.47
N GLY A 78 9.61 0.11 19.78
CA GLY A 78 10.93 0.63 20.18
C GLY A 78 11.89 0.93 19.02
N SER A 79 11.63 0.47 17.80
CA SER A 79 12.51 0.78 16.66
C SER A 79 12.48 2.24 16.28
N TRP A 80 11.31 2.88 16.29
CA TRP A 80 11.19 4.29 15.93
C TRP A 80 12.00 5.20 16.87
N THR A 81 11.85 5.04 18.18
CA THR A 81 12.55 5.88 19.16
C THR A 81 14.06 5.62 19.19
N LYS A 82 14.49 4.38 18.91
CA LYS A 82 15.90 4.02 18.92
C LYS A 82 16.63 4.36 17.61
N TYR A 83 15.96 4.23 16.48
CA TYR A 83 16.60 4.28 15.16
C TYR A 83 15.99 5.28 14.18
N GLY A 84 14.85 5.91 14.49
CA GLY A 84 14.12 6.78 13.56
C GLY A 84 14.95 7.94 13.00
N HIS A 85 15.86 8.51 13.79
CA HIS A 85 16.77 9.56 13.32
C HIS A 85 17.71 9.09 12.19
N TRP A 86 18.11 7.82 12.20
CA TRP A 86 18.97 7.25 11.16
C TRP A 86 18.24 6.95 9.84
N LEU A 87 16.91 6.96 9.83
CA LEU A 87 16.12 6.66 8.63
C LEU A 87 16.34 7.69 7.51
N ARG A 88 16.72 8.91 7.89
CA ARG A 88 16.89 10.06 7.00
C ARG A 88 18.34 10.56 6.92
N GLU A 89 19.18 10.23 7.89
CA GLU A 89 20.55 10.72 7.99
C GLU A 89 21.42 10.25 6.81
N PRO A 90 22.01 11.17 6.02
CA PRO A 90 22.93 10.81 4.94
C PRO A 90 24.17 10.08 5.45
N VAL A 91 24.73 9.19 4.63
CA VAL A 91 25.99 8.48 4.92
C VAL A 91 27.01 8.84 3.86
N GLY A 92 27.87 9.82 4.18
CA GLY A 92 28.83 10.36 3.21
C GLY A 92 28.09 10.95 2.00
N PRO A 93 28.36 10.48 0.75
CA PRO A 93 27.68 10.95 -0.45
C PRO A 93 26.31 10.29 -0.69
N ILE A 94 25.84 9.40 0.19
CA ILE A 94 24.60 8.64 0.02
C ILE A 94 23.46 9.34 0.76
N HIS A 95 22.42 9.73 0.03
CA HIS A 95 21.20 10.35 0.55
C HIS A 95 19.99 9.42 0.39
N TRP A 96 19.03 9.50 1.32
CA TRP A 96 17.88 8.59 1.37
C TRP A 96 16.57 9.27 0.96
N ALA A 97 15.98 8.78 -0.13
CA ALA A 97 14.62 9.12 -0.55
C ALA A 97 13.73 7.87 -0.46
N SER A 98 12.58 8.03 0.17
CA SER A 98 11.46 7.09 0.16
C SER A 98 10.31 7.75 0.89
N THR A 99 9.08 7.27 0.72
CA THR A 99 7.96 7.78 1.51
C THR A 99 8.22 7.65 3.03
N GLU A 100 8.96 6.63 3.47
CA GLU A 100 9.40 6.42 4.85
C GLU A 100 10.29 7.54 5.40
N THR A 101 11.00 8.27 4.55
CA THR A 101 11.91 9.35 4.96
C THR A 101 11.26 10.74 4.92
N ALA A 102 9.97 10.81 4.56
CA ALA A 102 9.20 12.04 4.58
C ALA A 102 8.84 12.46 6.02
N ASP A 103 8.83 13.78 6.26
CA ASP A 103 8.36 14.40 7.50
C ASP A 103 6.83 14.47 7.59
N GLU A 104 6.16 14.55 6.44
CA GLU A 104 4.71 14.49 6.30
C GLU A 104 4.32 13.40 5.28
N TRP A 105 3.13 12.83 5.48
CA TRP A 105 2.53 11.86 4.54
C TRP A 105 3.39 10.60 4.28
N THR A 106 4.13 10.17 5.30
CA THR A 106 4.85 8.89 5.30
C THR A 106 3.91 7.74 4.93
N GLY A 107 4.31 6.91 3.97
CA GLY A 107 3.51 5.81 3.44
C GLY A 107 2.62 6.16 2.25
N TYR A 108 2.61 7.42 1.79
CA TYR A 108 1.83 7.87 0.64
C TYR A 108 2.72 8.37 -0.50
N PHE A 109 2.13 8.53 -1.69
CA PHE A 109 2.82 9.11 -2.85
C PHE A 109 3.32 10.53 -2.59
N ASP A 110 2.58 11.36 -1.83
CA ASP A 110 3.03 12.70 -1.49
C ASP A 110 4.34 12.68 -0.68
N GLY A 111 4.45 11.77 0.31
CA GLY A 111 5.68 11.55 1.05
C GLY A 111 6.83 11.10 0.14
N ALA A 112 6.57 10.21 -0.84
CA ALA A 112 7.58 9.79 -1.81
C ALA A 112 8.11 10.99 -2.63
N VAL A 113 7.22 11.82 -3.17
CA VAL A 113 7.57 13.02 -3.95
C VAL A 113 8.37 14.01 -3.10
N ARG A 114 7.88 14.34 -1.89
CA ARG A 114 8.54 15.26 -0.97
C ARG A 114 9.93 14.80 -0.57
N SER A 115 10.07 13.52 -0.21
CA SER A 115 11.37 12.96 0.18
C SER A 115 12.37 13.00 -0.98
N GLY A 116 11.92 12.75 -2.21
CA GLY A 116 12.75 12.81 -3.41
C GLY A 116 13.23 14.23 -3.72
N GLN A 117 12.33 15.22 -3.67
CA GLN A 117 12.68 16.63 -3.83
C GLN A 117 13.67 17.09 -2.77
N ARG A 118 13.46 16.68 -1.52
CA ARG A 118 14.32 17.02 -0.39
C ARG A 118 15.71 16.38 -0.53
N ALA A 119 15.80 15.09 -0.85
CA ALA A 119 17.08 14.42 -1.09
C ALA A 119 17.84 15.04 -2.27
N ALA A 120 17.13 15.43 -3.34
CA ALA A 120 17.75 16.15 -4.47
C ALA A 120 18.32 17.51 -4.04
N ALA A 121 17.62 18.27 -3.19
CA ALA A 121 18.10 19.54 -2.66
C ALA A 121 19.33 19.37 -1.73
N GLU A 122 19.34 18.32 -0.89
CA GLU A 122 20.50 17.98 -0.06
C GLU A 122 21.75 17.71 -0.92
N VAL A 123 21.61 16.91 -1.99
CA VAL A 123 22.72 16.63 -2.92
C VAL A 123 23.16 17.90 -3.66
N ALA A 124 22.21 18.71 -4.15
CA ALA A 124 22.53 19.93 -4.88
C ALA A 124 23.31 20.95 -4.05
N ALA A 125 23.11 20.98 -2.72
CA ALA A 125 23.85 21.86 -1.82
C ALA A 125 25.32 21.42 -1.58
N LEU A 126 25.71 20.23 -2.03
CA LEU A 126 27.07 19.69 -1.91
C LEU A 126 27.90 19.84 -3.20
N LEU A 127 27.29 20.31 -4.29
CA LEU A 127 27.91 20.56 -5.59
C LEU A 127 28.43 22.01 -5.69
#